data_AF-A0A740VGX4-F1
#
_entry.id   AF-A0A740VGX4-F1
#
_cell.length_a   1.000
_cell.length_b   1.000
_cell.length_c   1.000
_cell.angle_alpha   90.00
_cell.angle_beta   90.00
_cell.angle_gamma   90.00
#
_symmetry.space_group_name_H-M   'P 1'
#
loop_
_entity.id
_entity.type
_entity.pdbx_description
1 polymer ?
#
loop_
_entity_poly.entity_id
_entity_poly.type
_entity_poly.pdbx_seq_one_letter_code
_entity_poly.pdbx_strand_id
1 'polypeptide(L)'
;MKLDFRIEHDFGSSESIKPVELATLFQGVTKQLDELLGTKRSWYEQGYSRKQALQYKIFTEEGISEDVLDRWEMEYKKDYPNWTTGIWDGGSDEDSAGVDCYPSYSSTHRRKNPLNLVVSFSIDLSQTRLNVEKMINFLSFLLHSTNNCTYSCVESGGYSFSEIIPKENDYDEVYKKVFPDRISCGWMLFIPAIILPDLIPDAARIVPVLNGNEQIGTIVVSTEEIFDGNNKEHLGKANDIEIKLLDLGLLPLMTEL
;
A
#
# COMPACT_ATOMS: atom_id res chain seq x y z
N MET A 1 -10.42 19.62 2.33
CA MET A 1 -9.83 18.91 3.50
C MET A 1 -8.82 17.95 2.90
N LYS A 2 -7.56 18.03 3.35
CA LYS A 2 -6.51 17.14 2.88
C LYS A 2 -6.57 15.80 3.62
N LEU A 3 -6.38 14.70 2.91
CA LEU A 3 -6.22 13.37 3.47
C LEU A 3 -5.01 12.70 2.84
N ASP A 4 -4.15 12.16 3.69
CA ASP A 4 -2.99 11.39 3.29
C ASP A 4 -3.36 9.92 3.29
N PHE A 5 -3.17 9.28 2.14
CA PHE A 5 -3.39 7.85 1.93
C PHE A 5 -2.07 7.11 1.96
N ARG A 6 -2.15 5.89 2.50
CA ARG A 6 -1.09 4.90 2.43
C ARG A 6 -1.70 3.57 2.05
N ILE A 7 -1.00 2.88 1.17
CA ILE A 7 -1.32 1.51 0.77
C ILE A 7 -0.10 0.68 1.07
N GLU A 8 -0.25 -0.31 1.93
CA GLU A 8 0.78 -1.33 2.15
C GLU A 8 0.41 -2.57 1.35
N HIS A 9 1.40 -3.19 0.72
CA HIS A 9 1.19 -4.29 -0.18
C HIS A 9 2.35 -5.29 -0.06
N ASP A 10 2.10 -6.35 0.67
CA ASP A 10 3.04 -7.38 1.06
C ASP A 10 2.91 -8.59 0.11
N PHE A 11 3.97 -8.88 -0.63
CA PHE A 11 3.97 -9.88 -1.69
C PHE A 11 5.30 -10.65 -1.75
N GLY A 12 5.34 -11.74 -2.54
CA GLY A 12 6.51 -12.59 -2.68
C GLY A 12 7.00 -12.67 -4.12
N SER A 13 8.30 -12.88 -4.28
CA SER A 13 8.92 -13.14 -5.58
C SER A 13 9.73 -14.44 -5.59
N SER A 14 9.78 -15.08 -6.75
CA SER A 14 10.53 -16.34 -6.92
C SER A 14 12.04 -16.17 -6.70
N GLU A 15 12.55 -14.97 -6.97
CA GLU A 15 13.94 -14.52 -6.79
C GLU A 15 13.96 -13.06 -6.31
N SER A 16 15.15 -12.53 -5.98
CA SER A 16 15.30 -11.10 -5.72
C SER A 16 14.78 -10.31 -6.92
N ILE A 17 13.90 -9.34 -6.69
CA ILE A 17 13.32 -8.54 -7.78
C ILE A 17 14.43 -7.80 -8.53
N LYS A 18 14.45 -7.89 -9.86
CA LYS A 18 15.49 -7.20 -10.65
C LYS A 18 15.14 -5.73 -10.85
N PRO A 19 16.11 -4.84 -11.08
CA PRO A 19 15.88 -3.43 -11.38
C PRO A 19 14.84 -3.16 -12.48
N VAL A 20 14.93 -3.87 -13.61
CA VAL A 20 13.98 -3.71 -14.71
C VAL A 20 12.56 -4.18 -14.36
N GLU A 21 12.43 -5.24 -13.56
CA GLU A 21 11.16 -5.77 -13.09
C GLU A 21 10.50 -4.77 -12.13
N LEU A 22 11.27 -4.22 -11.18
CA LEU A 22 10.78 -3.22 -10.24
C LEU A 22 10.42 -1.90 -10.95
N ALA A 23 11.23 -1.44 -11.90
CA ALA A 23 10.91 -0.25 -12.68
C ALA A 23 9.63 -0.41 -13.50
N THR A 24 9.37 -1.61 -14.03
CA THR A 24 8.13 -1.95 -14.73
C THR A 24 6.93 -1.95 -13.78
N LEU A 25 7.06 -2.54 -12.59
CA LEU A 25 6.03 -2.49 -11.56
C LEU A 25 5.71 -1.05 -11.19
N PHE A 26 6.72 -0.23 -10.89
CA PHE A 26 6.54 1.19 -10.59
C PHE A 26 5.86 1.95 -11.73
N GLN A 27 6.22 1.69 -12.98
CA GLN A 27 5.56 2.33 -14.12
C GLN A 27 4.06 2.01 -14.16
N GLY A 28 3.69 0.75 -13.94
CA GLY A 28 2.29 0.33 -13.86
C GLY A 28 1.54 0.99 -12.70
N VAL A 29 2.11 0.93 -11.50
CA VAL A 29 1.53 1.51 -10.28
C VAL A 29 1.32 3.01 -10.42
N THR A 30 2.33 3.73 -10.87
CA THR A 30 2.27 5.20 -10.99
C THR A 30 1.32 5.66 -12.08
N LYS A 31 1.25 4.94 -13.21
CA LYS A 31 0.24 5.20 -14.24
C LYS A 31 -1.17 5.02 -13.69
N GLN A 32 -1.42 3.93 -12.96
CA GLN A 32 -2.74 3.69 -12.38
C GLN A 32 -3.08 4.65 -11.26
N LEU A 33 -2.10 5.12 -10.50
CA LEU A 33 -2.28 6.15 -9.49
C LEU A 33 -2.67 7.49 -10.13
N ASP A 34 -2.06 7.83 -11.27
CA ASP A 34 -2.41 9.02 -12.04
C ASP A 34 -3.83 8.94 -12.63
N GLU A 35 -4.25 7.77 -13.13
CA GLU A 35 -5.63 7.53 -13.58
C GLU A 35 -6.64 7.62 -12.43
N LEU A 36 -6.31 7.02 -11.27
CA LEU A 36 -7.10 7.08 -10.04
C LEU A 36 -7.38 8.53 -9.62
N LEU A 37 -6.33 9.35 -9.61
CA LEU A 37 -6.35 10.73 -9.11
C LEU A 37 -6.69 11.78 -10.18
N GLY A 38 -6.72 11.39 -11.46
CA GLY A 38 -6.99 12.31 -12.58
C GLY A 38 -5.85 13.30 -12.83
N THR A 39 -4.61 12.86 -12.62
CA THR A 39 -3.39 13.67 -12.69
C THR A 39 -2.46 13.17 -13.78
N LYS A 40 -1.37 13.91 -14.02
CA LYS A 40 -0.26 13.47 -14.88
C LYS A 40 1.05 13.88 -14.24
N ARG A 41 1.64 12.99 -13.46
CA ARG A 41 2.85 13.26 -12.69
C ARG A 41 4.10 12.94 -13.49
N SER A 42 5.22 13.54 -13.07
CA SER A 42 6.55 13.09 -13.46
C SER A 42 7.16 12.38 -12.27
N TRP A 43 7.83 11.25 -12.51
CA TRP A 43 8.38 10.43 -11.43
C TRP A 43 9.89 10.43 -11.47
N TYR A 44 10.50 10.58 -10.30
CA TYR A 44 11.92 10.76 -10.10
C TYR A 44 12.48 9.77 -9.09
N GLU A 45 13.78 9.51 -9.21
CA GLU A 45 14.55 8.80 -8.19
C GLU A 45 14.59 9.65 -6.90
N GLN A 46 14.47 8.99 -5.75
CA GLN A 46 14.62 9.66 -4.46
C GLN A 46 16.07 10.14 -4.24
N GLY A 47 16.27 11.03 -3.26
CA GLY A 47 17.60 11.54 -2.94
C GLY A 47 17.65 12.25 -1.59
N TYR A 48 18.85 12.50 -1.09
CA TYR A 48 19.08 13.10 0.24
C TYR A 48 18.71 14.58 0.32
N SER A 49 18.49 15.22 -0.82
CA SER A 49 18.01 16.61 -0.89
C SER A 49 17.04 16.74 -2.06
N ARG A 50 16.12 17.71 -1.98
CA ARG A 50 15.18 18.00 -3.07
C ARG A 50 15.89 18.29 -4.40
N LYS A 51 17.04 18.99 -4.35
CA LYS A 51 17.85 19.26 -5.55
C LYS A 51 18.37 17.97 -6.20
N GLN A 52 18.73 16.96 -5.39
CA GLN A 52 19.17 15.66 -5.89
C GLN A 52 17.98 14.83 -6.39
N ALA A 53 16.90 14.79 -5.62
CA ALA A 53 15.70 14.00 -5.89
C ALA A 53 14.90 14.47 -7.13
N LEU A 54 15.25 15.61 -7.74
CA LEU A 54 14.67 16.11 -8.99
C LEU A 54 15.59 15.93 -10.21
N GLN A 55 16.76 15.29 -10.05
CA GLN A 55 17.74 15.18 -11.14
C GLN A 55 17.38 14.10 -12.15
N TYR A 56 16.85 12.97 -11.67
CA TYR A 56 16.73 11.77 -12.48
C TYR A 56 15.28 11.36 -12.64
N LYS A 57 14.69 11.73 -13.78
CA LYS A 57 13.35 11.30 -14.17
C LYS A 57 13.40 9.86 -14.66
N ILE A 58 12.51 9.01 -14.15
CA ILE A 58 12.54 7.57 -14.38
C ILE A 58 11.77 7.18 -15.63
N PHE A 59 10.57 7.72 -15.79
CA PHE A 59 9.73 7.45 -16.96
C PHE A 59 9.82 8.61 -17.95
N THR A 60 10.35 8.34 -19.14
CA THR A 60 10.49 9.27 -20.26
C THR A 60 9.50 8.91 -21.38
N GLU A 61 9.46 9.71 -22.44
CA GLU A 61 8.67 9.37 -23.63
C GLU A 61 9.20 8.11 -24.35
N GLU A 62 10.48 7.79 -24.15
CA GLU A 62 11.16 6.64 -24.76
C GLU A 62 11.02 5.36 -23.91
N GLY A 63 10.48 5.46 -22.69
CA GLY A 63 10.30 4.33 -21.78
C GLY A 63 10.91 4.58 -20.41
N ILE A 64 11.56 3.55 -19.85
CA ILE A 64 12.29 3.68 -18.58
C ILE A 64 13.69 4.19 -18.90
N SER A 65 14.18 5.19 -18.14
CA SER A 65 15.50 5.78 -18.31
C SER A 65 16.62 4.74 -18.13
N GLU A 66 17.43 4.53 -19.17
CA GLU A 66 18.59 3.63 -19.14
C GLU A 66 19.59 4.05 -18.06
N ASP A 67 19.89 5.35 -17.94
CA ASP A 67 20.79 5.86 -16.90
C ASP A 67 20.32 5.52 -15.47
N VAL A 68 19.01 5.56 -15.22
CA VAL A 68 18.42 5.16 -13.92
C VAL A 68 18.57 3.65 -13.73
N LEU A 69 18.25 2.86 -14.74
CA LEU A 69 18.39 1.39 -14.67
C LEU A 69 19.82 0.97 -14.42
N ASP A 70 20.80 1.60 -15.06
CA ASP A 70 22.22 1.32 -14.86
C ASP A 70 22.66 1.59 -13.41
N ARG A 71 22.15 2.66 -12.79
CA ARG A 71 22.40 2.93 -11.36
C ARG A 71 21.76 1.88 -10.46
N TRP A 72 20.49 1.54 -10.71
CA TRP A 72 19.80 0.50 -9.94
C TRP A 72 20.44 -0.87 -10.12
N GLU A 73 21.01 -1.19 -11.29
CA GLU A 73 21.80 -2.40 -11.53
C GLU A 73 23.11 -2.43 -10.73
N MET A 74 23.75 -1.28 -10.51
CA MET A 74 24.92 -1.19 -9.62
C MET A 74 24.52 -1.40 -8.16
N GLU A 75 23.42 -0.79 -7.71
CA GLU A 75 22.89 -0.96 -6.36
C GLU A 75 22.44 -2.40 -6.10
N TYR A 76 21.69 -2.98 -7.04
CA TYR A 76 21.27 -4.37 -7.01
C TYR A 76 22.44 -5.33 -6.82
N LYS A 77 23.53 -5.16 -7.58
CA LYS A 77 24.74 -5.99 -7.44
C LYS A 77 25.46 -5.77 -6.11
N LYS A 78 25.47 -4.54 -5.61
CA LYS A 78 26.15 -4.17 -4.37
C LYS A 78 25.43 -4.73 -3.15
N ASP A 79 24.10 -4.64 -3.13
CA ASP A 79 23.26 -4.94 -1.97
C ASP A 79 22.46 -6.24 -2.14
N TYR A 80 22.80 -7.07 -3.15
CA TYR A 80 22.15 -8.35 -3.41
C TYR A 80 22.13 -9.27 -2.18
N PRO A 81 21.00 -9.93 -1.85
CA PRO A 81 19.68 -9.87 -2.51
C PRO A 81 18.72 -8.81 -1.91
N ASN A 82 19.17 -7.97 -0.98
CA ASN A 82 18.32 -7.12 -0.15
C ASN A 82 18.33 -5.63 -0.58
N TRP A 83 18.36 -5.38 -1.89
CA TRP A 83 18.31 -4.01 -2.40
C TRP A 83 16.90 -3.41 -2.27
N THR A 84 16.83 -2.10 -2.10
CA THR A 84 15.58 -1.34 -1.89
C THR A 84 15.62 -0.07 -2.71
N THR A 85 14.49 0.38 -3.23
CA THR A 85 14.44 1.72 -3.81
C THR A 85 13.03 2.28 -3.80
N GLY A 86 12.92 3.58 -4.02
CA GLY A 86 11.67 4.31 -4.03
C GLY A 86 11.70 5.45 -5.03
N ILE A 87 10.52 5.85 -5.45
CA ILE A 87 10.30 6.89 -6.45
C ILE A 87 9.26 7.87 -5.94
N TRP A 88 9.31 9.11 -6.42
CA TRP A 88 8.39 10.16 -5.99
C TRP A 88 8.07 11.11 -7.13
N ASP A 89 7.01 11.90 -6.96
CA ASP A 89 6.46 12.72 -8.04
C ASP A 89 7.04 14.15 -8.16
N GLY A 90 7.98 14.51 -7.29
CA GLY A 90 8.56 15.85 -7.27
C GLY A 90 7.71 16.91 -6.54
N GLY A 91 6.57 16.51 -5.95
CA GLY A 91 5.59 17.39 -5.30
C GLY A 91 6.13 18.20 -4.11
N SER A 92 5.29 19.06 -3.54
CA SER A 92 5.53 19.64 -2.21
C SER A 92 5.32 18.59 -1.13
N ASP A 93 5.89 18.81 0.05
CA ASP A 93 5.76 17.92 1.20
C ASP A 93 4.30 17.59 1.57
N GLU A 94 3.36 18.50 1.25
CA GLU A 94 1.93 18.33 1.55
C GLU A 94 1.09 17.71 0.42
N ASP A 95 1.66 17.48 -0.77
CA ASP A 95 0.92 17.04 -1.96
C ASP A 95 1.66 15.97 -2.78
N SER A 96 2.82 15.51 -2.29
CA SER A 96 3.65 14.54 -2.99
C SER A 96 3.03 13.16 -2.99
N ALA A 97 3.32 12.41 -4.05
CA ALA A 97 3.08 10.98 -4.11
C ALA A 97 4.40 10.21 -4.18
N GLY A 98 4.43 9.05 -3.53
CA GLY A 98 5.59 8.16 -3.44
C GLY A 98 5.21 6.70 -3.68
N VAL A 99 6.16 5.96 -4.23
CA VAL A 99 6.08 4.50 -4.32
C VAL A 99 7.43 3.93 -3.88
N ASP A 100 7.44 3.17 -2.79
CA ASP A 100 8.63 2.55 -2.22
C ASP A 100 8.52 1.03 -2.30
N CYS A 101 9.62 0.34 -2.56
CA CYS A 101 9.67 -1.11 -2.51
C CYS A 101 10.94 -1.59 -1.79
N TYR A 102 10.76 -2.44 -0.78
CA TYR A 102 11.85 -2.95 0.04
C TYR A 102 11.59 -4.40 0.48
N PRO A 103 12.65 -5.19 0.78
CA PRO A 103 12.51 -6.50 1.40
C PRO A 103 11.73 -6.42 2.70
N SER A 104 10.78 -7.33 2.87
CA SER A 104 10.02 -7.49 4.10
C SER A 104 10.37 -8.82 4.77
N TYR A 105 9.60 -9.23 5.77
CA TYR A 105 9.84 -10.46 6.53
C TYR A 105 8.61 -11.35 6.51
N SER A 106 8.81 -12.66 6.34
CA SER A 106 7.74 -13.65 6.42
C SER A 106 8.16 -14.81 7.31
N SER A 107 7.74 -14.81 8.59
CA SER A 107 8.16 -15.84 9.54
C SER A 107 7.60 -17.22 9.20
N THR A 108 6.41 -17.24 8.58
CA THR A 108 5.68 -18.44 8.21
C THR A 108 6.16 -19.04 6.88
N HIS A 109 7.14 -18.40 6.23
CA HIS A 109 7.64 -18.76 4.89
C HIS A 109 6.52 -18.81 3.83
N ARG A 110 5.43 -18.06 4.04
CA ARG A 110 4.33 -17.90 3.08
C ARG A 110 4.80 -17.20 1.81
N ARG A 111 5.80 -16.33 1.93
CA ARG A 111 6.41 -15.59 0.82
C ARG A 111 7.86 -15.99 0.65
N LYS A 112 8.23 -16.33 -0.58
CA LYS A 112 9.63 -16.41 -1.01
C LYS A 112 10.09 -15.00 -1.40
N ASN A 113 11.32 -14.61 -1.03
CA ASN A 113 11.87 -13.25 -1.21
C ASN A 113 10.80 -12.16 -0.92
N PRO A 114 10.33 -12.08 0.34
CA PRO A 114 9.24 -11.19 0.72
C PRO A 114 9.60 -9.73 0.44
N LEU A 115 8.65 -9.00 -0.14
CA LEU A 115 8.74 -7.58 -0.46
C LEU A 115 7.52 -6.86 0.11
N ASN A 116 7.68 -5.58 0.43
CA ASN A 116 6.61 -4.65 0.73
C ASN A 116 6.68 -3.49 -0.27
N LEU A 117 5.59 -3.30 -1.01
CA LEU A 117 5.35 -2.13 -1.84
C LEU A 117 4.47 -1.15 -1.05
N VAL A 118 4.95 0.07 -0.86
CA VAL A 118 4.20 1.13 -0.20
C VAL A 118 3.85 2.20 -1.22
N VAL A 119 2.58 2.53 -1.36
CA VAL A 119 2.11 3.67 -2.17
C VAL A 119 1.57 4.73 -1.22
N SER A 120 2.10 5.94 -1.31
CA SER A 120 1.67 7.09 -0.50
C SER A 120 1.24 8.24 -1.41
N PHE A 121 0.15 8.93 -1.07
CA PHE A 121 -0.31 10.10 -1.80
C PHE A 121 -1.31 10.91 -0.98
N SER A 122 -1.37 12.21 -1.23
CA SER A 122 -2.35 13.10 -0.60
C SER A 122 -3.46 13.46 -1.60
N ILE A 123 -4.67 13.67 -1.08
CA ILE A 123 -5.80 14.22 -1.86
C ILE A 123 -6.41 15.41 -1.14
N ASP A 124 -6.93 16.37 -1.91
CA ASP A 124 -7.91 17.32 -1.40
C ASP A 124 -9.31 16.84 -1.78
N LEU A 125 -10.12 16.49 -0.78
CA LEU A 125 -11.50 16.02 -0.97
C LEU A 125 -12.38 16.98 -1.78
N SER A 126 -12.03 18.27 -1.84
CA SER A 126 -12.78 19.25 -2.63
C SER A 126 -12.40 19.25 -4.12
N GLN A 127 -11.24 18.69 -4.48
CA GLN A 127 -10.67 18.76 -5.83
C GLN A 127 -10.56 17.38 -6.49
N THR A 128 -10.31 16.33 -5.70
CA THR A 128 -10.08 14.98 -6.20
C THR A 128 -11.37 14.19 -6.28
N ARG A 129 -11.68 13.65 -7.46
CA ARG A 129 -12.83 12.75 -7.68
C ARG A 129 -12.46 11.29 -7.41
N LEU A 130 -12.10 10.99 -6.17
CA LEU A 130 -11.87 9.63 -5.68
C LEU A 130 -13.19 8.99 -5.23
N ASN A 131 -13.33 7.68 -5.37
CA ASN A 131 -14.43 6.91 -4.78
C ASN A 131 -14.00 5.47 -4.52
N VAL A 132 -14.84 4.73 -3.81
CA VAL A 132 -14.61 3.33 -3.43
C VAL A 132 -14.30 2.42 -4.63
N GLU A 133 -15.02 2.57 -5.74
CA GLU A 133 -14.86 1.68 -6.90
C GLU A 133 -13.52 1.90 -7.62
N LYS A 134 -13.10 3.16 -7.75
CA LYS A 134 -11.77 3.48 -8.28
C LYS A 134 -10.67 2.91 -7.38
N MET A 135 -10.83 2.99 -6.05
CA MET A 135 -9.83 2.44 -5.13
C MET A 135 -9.80 0.92 -5.13
N ILE A 136 -10.95 0.24 -5.23
CA ILE A 136 -11.03 -1.22 -5.44
C ILE A 136 -10.30 -1.62 -6.73
N ASN A 137 -10.49 -0.87 -7.82
CA ASN A 137 -9.80 -1.14 -9.09
C ASN A 137 -8.29 -0.95 -8.96
N PHE A 138 -7.85 0.09 -8.25
CA PHE A 138 -6.42 0.32 -7.99
C PHE A 138 -5.80 -0.80 -7.14
N LEU A 139 -6.46 -1.19 -6.05
CA LEU A 139 -6.01 -2.30 -5.19
C LEU A 139 -6.00 -3.64 -5.94
N SER A 140 -7.03 -3.89 -6.76
CA SER A 140 -7.09 -5.08 -7.62
C SER A 140 -5.94 -5.10 -8.63
N PHE A 141 -5.62 -3.95 -9.23
CA PHE A 141 -4.46 -3.83 -10.11
C PHE A 141 -3.15 -4.20 -9.40
N LEU A 142 -2.94 -3.77 -8.15
CA LEU A 142 -1.76 -4.17 -7.37
C LEU A 142 -1.72 -5.68 -7.17
N LEU A 143 -2.85 -6.28 -6.76
CA LEU A 143 -2.98 -7.72 -6.54
C LEU A 143 -2.75 -8.56 -7.81
N HIS A 144 -3.06 -8.03 -8.99
CA HIS A 144 -2.79 -8.70 -10.28
C HIS A 144 -1.38 -8.43 -10.82
N SER A 145 -0.71 -7.38 -10.33
CA SER A 145 0.64 -7.00 -10.76
C SER A 145 1.74 -7.70 -9.97
N THR A 146 1.39 -8.33 -8.84
CA THR A 146 2.33 -9.04 -7.96
C THR A 146 1.89 -10.48 -7.75
N ASN A 147 2.78 -11.30 -7.18
CA ASN A 147 2.51 -12.70 -6.89
C ASN A 147 2.54 -12.95 -5.38
N ASN A 148 1.77 -13.95 -4.92
CA ASN A 148 1.78 -14.40 -3.52
C ASN A 148 1.56 -13.24 -2.52
N CYS A 149 0.64 -12.33 -2.82
CA CYS A 149 0.24 -11.29 -1.87
C CYS A 149 -0.38 -11.93 -0.63
N THR A 150 0.12 -11.58 0.56
CA THR A 150 -0.41 -12.08 1.84
C THR A 150 -1.12 -11.00 2.64
N TYR A 151 -0.87 -9.73 2.32
CA TYR A 151 -1.50 -8.58 2.95
C TYR A 151 -1.51 -7.40 1.99
N SER A 152 -2.65 -6.74 1.85
CA SER A 152 -2.69 -5.42 1.26
C SER A 152 -3.79 -4.59 1.88
N CYS A 153 -3.46 -3.39 2.35
CA CYS A 153 -4.42 -2.50 2.99
C CYS A 153 -4.40 -1.11 2.35
N VAL A 154 -5.54 -0.44 2.39
CA VAL A 154 -5.68 0.97 2.05
C VAL A 154 -6.11 1.70 3.32
N GLU A 155 -5.33 2.67 3.76
CA GLU A 155 -5.64 3.48 4.94
C GLU A 155 -5.39 4.97 4.68
N SER A 156 -5.95 5.80 5.55
CA SER A 156 -5.70 7.24 5.54
C SER A 156 -5.70 7.80 6.95
N GLY A 157 -5.04 8.96 7.12
CA GLY A 157 -4.99 9.66 8.41
C GLY A 157 -4.23 8.89 9.49
N GLY A 158 -3.31 8.00 9.08
CA GLY A 158 -2.46 7.22 9.96
C GLY A 158 -3.22 6.24 10.84
N TYR A 159 -4.27 5.60 10.31
CA TYR A 159 -5.13 4.68 11.07
C TYR A 159 -4.34 3.51 11.67
N SER A 160 -3.40 2.97 10.91
CA SER A 160 -2.62 1.79 11.30
C SER A 160 -1.47 2.10 12.26
N PHE A 161 -1.16 3.38 12.49
CA PHE A 161 -0.02 3.83 13.27
C PHE A 161 -0.44 4.28 14.68
N SER A 162 0.48 4.13 15.63
CA SER A 162 0.34 4.71 16.96
C SER A 162 0.55 6.22 16.91
N GLU A 163 -0.31 6.95 17.62
CA GLU A 163 -0.02 8.32 18.03
C GLU A 163 0.83 8.28 19.31
N ILE A 164 1.98 8.97 19.28
CA ILE A 164 2.86 9.10 20.44
C ILE A 164 2.44 10.35 21.22
N ILE A 165 2.00 10.17 22.47
CA ILE A 165 1.61 11.25 23.37
C ILE A 165 2.72 11.44 24.41
N PRO A 166 3.54 12.50 24.32
CA PRO A 166 4.63 12.74 25.26
C PRO A 166 4.10 13.03 26.68
N LYS A 167 4.81 12.50 27.67
CA LYS A 167 4.66 12.80 29.10
C LYS A 167 6.00 13.30 29.65
N GLU A 168 5.98 13.84 30.87
CA GLU A 168 7.15 14.48 31.51
C GLU A 168 8.42 13.60 31.52
N ASN A 169 8.29 12.27 31.64
CA ASN A 169 9.41 11.33 31.63
C ASN A 169 9.13 10.06 30.80
N ASP A 170 8.08 10.04 29.98
CA ASP A 170 7.63 8.85 29.25
C ASP A 170 6.76 9.23 28.04
N TYR A 171 6.14 8.28 27.36
CA TYR A 171 5.11 8.52 26.35
C TYR A 171 4.02 7.45 26.39
N ASP A 172 2.80 7.81 26.01
CA ASP A 172 1.76 6.83 25.70
C ASP A 172 1.74 6.57 24.19
N GLU A 173 1.60 5.30 23.81
CA GLU A 173 1.23 4.92 22.45
C GLU A 173 -0.28 4.68 22.38
N VAL A 174 -0.97 5.46 21.56
CA VAL A 174 -2.42 5.31 21.36
C VAL A 174 -2.69 4.83 19.95
N TYR A 175 -3.38 3.69 19.83
CA TYR A 175 -3.72 3.09 18.55
C TYR A 175 -5.18 3.37 18.20
N LYS A 176 -5.43 3.61 16.91
CA LYS A 176 -6.79 3.74 16.36
C LYS A 176 -7.39 2.38 15.99
N LYS A 177 -6.56 1.48 15.45
CA LYS A 177 -6.90 0.07 15.19
C LYS A 177 -7.09 -0.72 16.49
N VAL A 178 -7.87 -1.80 16.44
CA VAL A 178 -8.26 -2.58 17.64
C VAL A 178 -7.10 -3.42 18.17
N PHE A 179 -6.29 -3.98 17.27
CA PHE A 179 -5.24 -4.94 17.58
C PHE A 179 -3.86 -4.42 17.14
N PRO A 180 -3.04 -3.86 18.05
CA PRO A 180 -1.72 -3.30 17.75
C PRO A 180 -0.77 -4.23 16.99
N ASP A 181 -0.82 -5.53 17.28
CA ASP A 181 0.06 -6.59 16.79
C ASP A 181 -0.43 -7.29 15.51
N ARG A 182 -1.64 -6.95 15.03
CA ARG A 182 -2.28 -7.57 13.85
C ARG A 182 -2.41 -6.59 12.70
N ILE A 183 -2.70 -7.15 11.52
CA ILE A 183 -3.13 -6.37 10.35
C ILE A 183 -4.39 -5.57 10.68
N SER A 184 -4.56 -4.45 10.00
CA SER A 184 -5.68 -3.53 10.18
C SER A 184 -6.53 -3.44 8.92
N CYS A 185 -7.82 -3.14 9.09
CA CYS A 185 -8.75 -3.03 7.97
C CYS A 185 -8.59 -1.70 7.21
N GLY A 186 -8.53 -0.58 7.93
CA GLY A 186 -8.55 0.76 7.33
C GLY A 186 -9.78 0.95 6.43
N TRP A 187 -9.57 1.48 5.23
CA TRP A 187 -10.61 1.55 4.21
C TRP A 187 -10.88 0.18 3.56
N MET A 188 -9.80 -0.50 3.17
CA MET A 188 -9.87 -1.75 2.43
C MET A 188 -8.77 -2.68 2.89
N LEU A 189 -9.11 -3.97 3.04
CA LEU A 189 -8.16 -5.01 3.39
C LEU A 189 -8.34 -6.22 2.47
N PHE A 190 -7.27 -6.60 1.78
CA PHE A 190 -7.17 -7.88 1.09
C PHE A 190 -6.80 -8.99 2.06
N ILE A 191 -7.54 -10.10 1.97
CA ILE A 191 -7.29 -11.33 2.71
C ILE A 191 -7.19 -12.48 1.70
N PRO A 192 -6.12 -13.30 1.74
CA PRO A 192 -5.97 -14.47 0.86
C PRO A 192 -6.85 -15.64 1.31
N ALA A 193 -8.15 -15.39 1.46
CA ALA A 193 -9.18 -16.34 1.84
C ALA A 193 -10.50 -15.99 1.14
N ILE A 194 -11.34 -17.00 0.92
CA ILE A 194 -12.69 -16.80 0.39
C ILE A 194 -13.61 -16.42 1.54
N ILE A 195 -14.12 -15.19 1.51
CA ILE A 195 -15.07 -14.67 2.51
C ILE A 195 -16.42 -14.43 1.84
N LEU A 196 -17.48 -14.97 2.43
CA LEU A 196 -18.85 -14.75 1.99
C LEU A 196 -19.43 -13.50 2.66
N PRO A 197 -20.28 -12.71 1.97
CA PRO A 197 -20.89 -11.51 2.52
C PRO A 197 -21.55 -11.70 3.89
N ASP A 198 -22.28 -12.80 4.08
CA ASP A 198 -22.99 -13.10 5.33
C ASP A 198 -22.07 -13.29 6.55
N LEU A 199 -20.77 -13.52 6.35
CA LEU A 199 -19.80 -13.69 7.44
C LEU A 199 -19.39 -12.35 8.06
N ILE A 200 -19.45 -11.25 7.30
CA ILE A 200 -19.07 -9.90 7.75
C ILE A 200 -20.17 -8.92 7.29
N PRO A 201 -21.36 -8.97 7.92
CA PRO A 201 -22.50 -8.15 7.48
C PRO A 201 -22.26 -6.64 7.63
N ASP A 202 -21.32 -6.24 8.49
CA ASP A 202 -20.95 -4.85 8.73
C ASP A 202 -19.97 -4.29 7.67
N ALA A 203 -19.43 -5.15 6.80
CA ALA A 203 -18.62 -4.69 5.68
C ALA A 203 -19.50 -3.99 4.63
N ALA A 204 -19.05 -2.82 4.17
CA ALA A 204 -19.71 -2.11 3.08
C ALA A 204 -19.69 -2.94 1.79
N ARG A 205 -18.56 -3.58 1.49
CA ARG A 205 -18.43 -4.52 0.37
C ARG A 205 -17.53 -5.70 0.71
N ILE A 206 -17.85 -6.84 0.11
CA ILE A 206 -17.04 -8.06 0.08
C ILE A 206 -16.79 -8.38 -1.39
N VAL A 207 -15.57 -8.10 -1.85
CA VAL A 207 -15.21 -8.14 -3.28
C VAL A 207 -14.27 -9.33 -3.53
N PRO A 208 -14.71 -10.37 -4.26
CA PRO A 208 -13.83 -11.48 -4.61
C PRO A 208 -12.74 -11.03 -5.58
N VAL A 209 -11.51 -11.47 -5.36
CA VAL A 209 -10.38 -11.21 -6.26
C VAL A 209 -10.09 -12.49 -7.03
N LEU A 210 -10.25 -12.43 -8.35
CA LEU A 210 -10.06 -13.58 -9.24
C LEU A 210 -8.72 -13.50 -9.98
N ASN A 211 -8.05 -14.64 -10.13
CA ASN A 211 -6.97 -14.85 -11.09
C ASN A 211 -7.40 -15.94 -12.07
N GLY A 212 -7.80 -15.54 -13.28
CA GLY A 212 -8.52 -16.42 -14.19
C GLY A 212 -9.85 -16.85 -13.58
N ASN A 213 -10.02 -18.16 -13.37
CA ASN A 213 -11.25 -18.73 -12.80
C ASN A 213 -11.14 -19.03 -11.30
N GLU A 214 -9.97 -18.81 -10.68
CA GLU A 214 -9.72 -19.11 -9.28
C GLU A 214 -9.81 -17.83 -8.44
N GLN A 215 -10.53 -17.89 -7.33
CA GLN A 215 -10.53 -16.80 -6.36
C GLN A 215 -9.28 -16.89 -5.49
N ILE A 216 -8.41 -15.88 -5.59
CA ILE A 216 -7.15 -15.80 -4.83
C ILE A 216 -7.34 -15.15 -3.45
N GLY A 217 -8.48 -14.50 -3.22
CA GLY A 217 -8.83 -13.89 -1.95
C GLY A 217 -10.04 -12.99 -2.04
N THR A 218 -10.18 -12.11 -1.05
CA THR A 218 -11.29 -11.18 -0.93
C THR A 218 -10.78 -9.82 -0.44
N ILE A 219 -11.23 -8.73 -1.06
CA ILE A 219 -11.11 -7.37 -0.51
C ILE A 219 -12.34 -7.10 0.35
N VAL A 220 -12.13 -6.79 1.61
CA VAL A 220 -13.15 -6.32 2.55
C VAL A 220 -13.09 -4.80 2.60
N VAL A 221 -14.22 -4.12 2.40
CA VAL A 221 -14.32 -2.65 2.39
C VAL A 221 -15.11 -2.19 3.61
N SER A 222 -14.56 -1.26 4.39
CA SER A 222 -15.18 -0.79 5.63
C SER A 222 -16.30 0.22 5.44
N THR A 223 -16.20 1.08 4.43
CA THR A 223 -17.19 2.13 4.16
C THR A 223 -17.23 2.48 2.67
N GLU A 224 -18.41 2.86 2.17
CA GLU A 224 -18.60 3.38 0.81
C GLU A 224 -18.02 4.79 0.63
N GLU A 225 -17.88 5.53 1.73
CA GLU A 225 -17.31 6.87 1.76
C GLU A 225 -15.77 6.84 1.62
N ILE A 226 -15.17 7.98 1.29
CA ILE A 226 -13.71 8.09 1.35
C ILE A 226 -13.30 7.98 2.82
N PHE A 227 -12.55 6.94 3.15
CA PHE A 227 -12.13 6.68 4.52
C PHE A 227 -11.27 7.83 5.06
N ASP A 228 -11.46 8.12 6.34
CA ASP A 228 -10.73 9.13 7.10
C ASP A 228 -10.42 8.52 8.47
N GLY A 229 -9.15 8.21 8.71
CA GLY A 229 -8.68 7.67 9.99
C GLY A 229 -8.81 8.62 11.19
N ASN A 230 -9.42 9.79 11.05
CA ASN A 230 -9.81 10.67 12.15
C ASN A 230 -11.33 10.76 12.35
N ASN A 231 -12.12 10.19 11.44
CA ASN A 231 -13.57 10.13 11.55
C ASN A 231 -14.00 8.93 12.41
N LYS A 232 -14.64 9.21 13.55
CA LYS A 232 -15.09 8.18 14.52
C LYS A 232 -16.00 7.11 13.92
N GLU A 233 -16.86 7.45 12.96
CA GLU A 233 -17.73 6.48 12.31
C GLU A 233 -16.93 5.53 11.41
N HIS A 234 -15.96 6.07 10.66
CA HIS A 234 -15.07 5.27 9.82
C HIS A 234 -14.20 4.34 10.67
N LEU A 235 -13.65 4.85 11.76
CA LEU A 235 -12.91 4.06 12.75
C LEU A 235 -13.76 2.92 13.31
N GLY A 236 -15.00 3.21 13.73
CA GLY A 236 -15.92 2.18 14.23
C GLY A 236 -16.14 1.05 13.22
N LYS A 237 -16.48 1.39 11.97
CA LYS A 237 -16.70 0.42 10.89
C LYS A 237 -15.47 -0.46 10.62
N ALA A 238 -14.28 0.14 10.54
CA ALA A 238 -13.05 -0.63 10.35
C ALA A 238 -12.75 -1.54 11.55
N ASN A 239 -12.95 -1.04 12.77
CA ASN A 239 -12.73 -1.78 14.01
C ASN A 239 -13.67 -2.97 14.16
N ASP A 240 -14.96 -2.80 13.82
CA ASP A 240 -15.95 -3.89 13.86
C ASP A 240 -15.58 -5.02 12.90
N ILE A 241 -15.07 -4.68 11.70
CA ILE A 241 -14.54 -5.64 10.73
C ILE A 241 -13.31 -6.36 11.29
N GLU A 242 -12.36 -5.65 11.90
CA GLU A 242 -11.18 -6.27 12.53
C GLU A 242 -11.57 -7.29 13.59
N ILE A 243 -12.49 -6.93 14.49
CA ILE A 243 -13.01 -7.84 15.52
C ILE A 243 -13.65 -9.06 14.87
N LYS A 244 -14.47 -8.85 13.84
CA LYS A 244 -15.14 -9.95 13.16
C LYS A 244 -14.17 -10.89 12.44
N LEU A 245 -13.15 -10.34 11.78
CA LEU A 245 -12.09 -11.12 11.13
C LEU A 245 -11.28 -11.92 12.15
N LEU A 246 -11.02 -11.36 13.33
CA LEU A 246 -10.36 -12.08 14.41
C LEU A 246 -11.20 -13.27 14.88
N ASP A 247 -12.51 -13.08 15.12
CA ASP A 247 -13.43 -14.14 15.50
C ASP A 247 -13.50 -15.28 14.47
N LEU A 248 -13.32 -14.95 13.19
CA LEU A 248 -13.27 -15.92 12.09
C LEU A 248 -11.88 -16.57 11.92
N GLY A 249 -10.86 -16.14 12.68
CA GLY A 249 -9.48 -16.61 12.54
C GLY A 249 -8.77 -16.10 11.28
N LEU A 250 -9.25 -15.01 10.69
CA LEU A 250 -8.79 -14.43 9.43
C LEU A 250 -7.98 -13.13 9.59
N LEU A 251 -7.69 -12.72 10.83
CA LEU A 251 -6.88 -11.52 11.13
C LEU A 251 -5.49 -11.93 11.67
N PRO A 252 -4.50 -12.25 10.82
CA PRO A 252 -3.16 -12.69 11.25
C PRO A 252 -2.39 -11.62 12.04
N LEU A 253 -1.41 -12.06 12.83
CA LEU A 253 -0.37 -11.19 13.37
C LEU A 253 0.48 -10.62 12.24
N MET A 254 1.03 -9.41 12.43
CA MET A 254 1.97 -8.82 11.46
C MET A 254 3.19 -9.73 11.23
N THR A 255 3.60 -10.48 12.24
CA THR A 255 4.71 -11.43 12.15
C THR A 255 4.37 -12.69 11.34
N GLU A 256 3.10 -12.99 11.13
CA GLU A 256 2.62 -14.22 10.45
C GLU A 256 2.43 -14.07 8.94
N LEU A 257 2.63 -12.85 8.41
CA LEU A 257 2.45 -12.49 7.00
C LEU A 257 3.44 -13.16 6.05
#